data_AF-A0A2N2FLA1-F1
#
_entry.id   AF-A0A2N2FLA1-F1
#
_cell.length_a   1.000
_cell.length_b   1.000
_cell.length_c   1.000
_cell.angle_alpha   90.00
_cell.angle_beta   90.00
_cell.angle_gamma   90.00
#
_symmetry.space_group_name_H-M   'P 1'
#
loop_
_entity.id
_entity.type
_entity.pdbx_description
1 polymer ?
#
loop_
_entity_poly.entity_id
_entity_poly.type
_entity_poly.pdbx_seq_one_letter_code
_entity_poly.pdbx_strand_id
1 'polypeptide(L)'
;AFDIYAGSPEISHSHIANSSQNAIYCRKDATPVISYNTFTENQGEGAITCVGSANPKIFQNNFIDNTVAIQSFSSIYIDARNNWWGKTPPDPKIFWGENINIKPWLEKENPRAFREIR
;
A
#
# COMPACT_ATOMS: atom_id res chain seq x y z
N ALA A 1 -8.38 -8.24 -6.59
CA ALA A 1 -8.38 -6.79 -6.32
C ALA A 1 -9.49 -6.46 -5.34
N PHE A 2 -9.26 -5.58 -4.37
CA PHE A 2 -10.28 -5.04 -3.46
C PHE A 2 -10.67 -3.63 -3.92
N ASP A 3 -11.93 -3.42 -4.33
CA ASP A 3 -12.49 -2.07 -4.57
C ASP A 3 -13.23 -1.63 -3.30
N ILE A 4 -12.68 -0.63 -2.61
CA ILE A 4 -13.22 -0.07 -1.38
C ILE A 4 -13.85 1.27 -1.75
N TYR A 5 -15.15 1.23 -2.03
CA TYR A 5 -15.89 2.42 -2.46
C TYR A 5 -16.06 3.44 -1.33
N ALA A 6 -16.29 2.97 -0.09
CA ALA A 6 -16.41 3.77 1.13
C ALA A 6 -16.20 2.88 2.37
N GLY A 7 -16.08 3.48 3.57
CA GLY A 7 -15.98 2.77 4.84
C GLY A 7 -14.55 2.43 5.28
N SER A 8 -14.41 1.69 6.38
CA SER A 8 -13.14 1.48 7.08
C SER A 8 -12.81 0.01 7.36
N PRO A 9 -12.70 -0.86 6.33
CA PRO A 9 -12.37 -2.27 6.56
C PRO A 9 -10.93 -2.43 7.03
N GLU A 10 -10.67 -3.51 7.78
CA GLU A 10 -9.31 -3.97 8.06
C GLU A 10 -8.89 -4.99 7.00
N ILE A 11 -7.73 -4.75 6.39
CA ILE A 11 -7.06 -5.70 5.50
C ILE A 11 -5.71 -5.99 6.13
N SER A 12 -5.57 -7.19 6.71
CA SER A 12 -4.34 -7.58 7.39
C SER A 12 -3.93 -9.01 7.14
N HIS A 13 -2.64 -9.30 7.38
CA HIS A 13 -2.04 -10.64 7.31
C HIS A 13 -2.36 -11.42 6.02
N SER A 14 -2.37 -10.72 4.88
CA SER A 14 -2.66 -11.31 3.58
C SER A 14 -1.46 -11.24 2.62
N HIS A 15 -1.38 -12.19 1.70
CA HIS A 15 -0.55 -12.11 0.51
C HIS A 15 -1.35 -11.48 -0.62
N ILE A 16 -0.91 -10.32 -1.11
CA ILE A 16 -1.62 -9.55 -2.14
C ILE A 16 -0.68 -9.42 -3.33
N ALA A 17 -0.86 -10.28 -4.33
CA ALA A 17 0.13 -10.45 -5.39
C ALA A 17 -0.47 -10.52 -6.78
N ASN A 18 0.37 -10.26 -7.79
CA ASN A 18 0.08 -10.51 -9.20
C ASN A 18 -1.19 -9.82 -9.73
N SER A 19 -1.57 -8.68 -9.16
CA SER A 19 -2.61 -7.84 -9.78
C SER A 19 -2.04 -7.20 -11.04
N SER A 20 -2.80 -7.22 -12.14
CA SER A 20 -2.44 -6.56 -13.40
C SER A 20 -2.91 -5.10 -13.49
N GLN A 21 -3.65 -4.62 -12.49
CA GLN A 21 -4.18 -3.25 -12.39
C GLN A 21 -3.90 -2.66 -11.01
N ASN A 22 -4.91 -2.67 -10.12
CA ASN A 22 -4.84 -2.15 -8.77
C ASN A 22 -5.06 -3.32 -7.82
N ALA A 23 -4.22 -3.53 -6.81
CA ALA A 23 -4.46 -4.61 -5.85
C ALA A 23 -5.53 -4.19 -4.83
N ILE A 24 -5.43 -2.97 -4.32
CA ILE A 24 -6.44 -2.30 -3.49
C ILE A 24 -6.75 -0.93 -4.10
N TYR A 25 -8.03 -0.64 -4.32
CA TYR A 25 -8.49 0.65 -4.83
C TYR A 25 -9.39 1.33 -3.79
N CYS A 26 -8.89 2.41 -3.17
CA CYS A 26 -9.62 3.21 -2.18
C CYS A 26 -10.28 4.42 -2.86
N ARG A 27 -11.60 4.56 -2.73
CA ARG A 27 -12.37 5.61 -3.40
C ARG A 27 -13.15 6.46 -2.40
N LYS A 28 -13.70 7.59 -2.88
CA LYS A 28 -14.59 8.50 -2.13
C LYS A 28 -14.05 8.81 -0.73
N ASP A 29 -14.66 8.30 0.34
CA ASP A 29 -14.34 8.52 1.75
C ASP A 29 -13.84 7.24 2.44
N ALA A 30 -13.28 6.30 1.67
CA ALA A 30 -12.69 5.07 2.18
C ALA A 30 -11.52 5.35 3.13
N THR A 31 -11.55 4.71 4.29
CA THR A 31 -10.58 4.82 5.39
C THR A 31 -10.10 3.44 5.88
N PRO A 32 -9.66 2.54 4.99
CA PRO A 32 -9.25 1.21 5.41
C PRO A 32 -7.96 1.24 6.25
N VAL A 33 -7.82 0.21 7.08
CA VAL A 33 -6.58 -0.06 7.82
C VAL A 33 -5.88 -1.22 7.11
N ILE A 34 -4.74 -0.93 6.48
CA ILE A 34 -3.98 -1.89 5.67
C ILE A 34 -2.66 -2.18 6.39
N SER A 35 -2.54 -3.36 7.00
CA SER A 35 -1.37 -3.67 7.85
C SER A 35 -0.93 -5.13 7.83
N TYR A 36 0.36 -5.39 8.07
CA TYR A 36 0.91 -6.75 8.12
C TYR A 36 0.67 -7.59 6.86
N ASN A 37 0.44 -6.96 5.70
CA ASN A 37 0.33 -7.65 4.42
C ASN A 37 1.69 -7.70 3.71
N THR A 38 1.80 -8.63 2.77
CA THR A 38 2.90 -8.66 1.80
C THR A 38 2.34 -8.43 0.41
N PHE A 39 2.70 -7.30 -0.20
CA PHE A 39 2.37 -6.92 -1.56
C PHE A 39 3.54 -7.29 -2.49
N THR A 40 3.34 -8.24 -3.39
CA THR A 40 4.41 -8.70 -4.30
C THR A 40 3.98 -8.70 -5.75
N GLU A 41 4.83 -8.20 -6.64
CA GLU A 41 4.64 -8.36 -8.10
C GLU A 41 3.32 -7.77 -8.63
N ASN A 42 2.70 -6.81 -7.93
CA ASN A 42 1.55 -6.09 -8.48
C ASN A 42 2.02 -5.10 -9.55
N GLN A 43 1.42 -5.21 -10.73
CA GLN A 43 1.66 -4.39 -11.91
C GLN A 43 0.47 -3.46 -12.13
N GLY A 44 0.59 -2.49 -13.05
CA GLY A 44 -0.52 -1.59 -13.42
C GLY A 44 -0.45 -0.24 -12.72
N GLU A 45 -1.57 0.25 -12.20
CA GLU A 45 -1.65 1.59 -11.58
C GLU A 45 -1.12 1.60 -10.13
N GLY A 46 -0.99 0.41 -9.51
CA GLY A 46 -0.19 0.21 -8.30
C GLY A 46 -0.76 -0.84 -7.34
N ALA A 47 0.02 -1.18 -6.33
CA ALA A 47 -0.45 -2.08 -5.27
C ALA A 47 -1.63 -1.44 -4.51
N ILE A 48 -1.56 -0.15 -4.20
CA ILE A 48 -2.65 0.61 -3.57
C ILE A 48 -2.88 1.92 -4.34
N THR A 49 -4.10 2.09 -4.87
CA THR A 49 -4.52 3.33 -5.55
C THR A 49 -5.57 4.05 -4.70
N CYS A 50 -5.42 5.36 -4.51
CA CYS A 50 -6.32 6.18 -3.70
C CYS A 50 -6.87 7.37 -4.49
N VAL A 51 -8.19 7.56 -4.51
CA VAL A 51 -8.85 8.66 -5.25
C VAL A 51 -9.91 9.35 -4.40
N GLY A 52 -10.27 10.59 -4.76
CA GLY A 52 -11.30 11.36 -4.09
C GLY A 52 -10.80 11.94 -2.77
N SER A 53 -11.43 11.59 -1.65
CA SER A 53 -11.00 11.94 -0.29
C SER A 53 -10.60 10.70 0.51
N ALA A 54 -10.15 9.64 -0.16
CA ALA A 54 -9.74 8.41 0.50
C ALA A 54 -8.54 8.68 1.44
N ASN A 55 -8.61 8.14 2.64
CA ASN A 55 -7.62 8.35 3.68
C ASN A 55 -7.26 7.02 4.38
N PRO A 56 -6.62 6.09 3.65
CA PRO A 56 -6.20 4.82 4.23
C PRO A 56 -5.03 5.02 5.21
N LYS A 57 -4.96 4.14 6.21
CA LYS A 57 -3.78 4.01 7.07
C LYS A 57 -3.00 2.77 6.66
N ILE A 58 -1.81 2.98 6.11
CA ILE A 58 -0.99 1.91 5.51
C ILE A 58 0.29 1.79 6.33
N PHE A 59 0.46 0.71 7.08
CA PHE A 59 1.63 0.56 7.97
C PHE A 59 1.96 -0.91 8.21
N GLN A 60 3.23 -1.21 8.51
CA GLN A 60 3.70 -2.56 8.84
C GLN A 60 3.50 -3.57 7.69
N ASN A 61 3.46 -3.13 6.44
CA ASN A 61 3.41 -4.01 5.27
C ASN A 61 4.80 -4.16 4.64
N ASN A 62 4.95 -5.21 3.83
CA ASN A 62 6.10 -5.40 2.94
C ASN A 62 5.65 -5.18 1.48
N PHE A 63 6.29 -4.26 0.77
CA PHE A 63 6.10 -4.05 -0.66
C PHE A 63 7.36 -4.50 -1.39
N ILE A 64 7.24 -5.50 -2.26
CA ILE A 64 8.35 -6.16 -2.95
C ILE A 64 8.01 -6.25 -4.43
N ASP A 65 8.87 -5.75 -5.31
CA ASP A 65 8.75 -5.88 -6.77
C ASP A 65 7.40 -5.46 -7.38
N ASN A 66 6.72 -4.47 -6.78
CA ASN A 66 5.55 -3.82 -7.38
C ASN A 66 6.02 -2.69 -8.31
N THR A 67 5.37 -2.50 -9.47
CA THR A 67 5.73 -1.38 -10.38
C THR A 67 5.55 -0.03 -9.69
N VAL A 68 4.41 0.12 -9.00
CA VAL A 68 4.04 1.27 -8.18
C VAL A 68 3.49 0.70 -6.87
N ALA A 69 4.02 1.15 -5.74
CA ALA A 69 3.56 0.74 -4.41
C ALA A 69 2.30 1.49 -4.00
N ILE A 70 2.32 2.82 -4.10
CA ILE A 70 1.15 3.67 -3.83
C ILE A 70 1.00 4.69 -4.94
N GLN A 71 -0.22 4.79 -5.47
CA GLN A 71 -0.65 5.90 -6.32
C GLN A 71 -1.76 6.68 -5.63
N SER A 72 -1.61 8.00 -5.56
CA SER A 72 -2.55 8.91 -4.91
C SER A 72 -3.02 10.00 -5.86
N PHE A 73 -4.34 10.03 -6.03
CA PHE A 73 -5.13 11.16 -6.51
C PHE A 73 -6.13 11.60 -5.43
N SER A 74 -5.86 11.25 -4.17
CA SER A 74 -6.66 11.73 -3.03
C SER A 74 -6.36 13.19 -2.77
N SER A 75 -7.37 13.95 -2.33
CA SER A 75 -7.20 15.31 -1.81
C SER A 75 -6.65 15.34 -0.38
N ILE A 76 -6.59 14.18 0.30
CA ILE A 76 -6.12 14.03 1.68
C ILE A 76 -4.72 13.42 1.71
N TYR A 77 -3.88 13.87 2.65
CA TYR A 77 -2.55 13.32 2.85
C TYR A 77 -2.62 11.86 3.36
N ILE A 78 -1.98 10.93 2.66
CA ILE A 78 -1.98 9.51 2.98
C ILE A 78 -0.89 9.20 4.01
N ASP A 79 -1.25 8.54 5.11
CA ASP A 79 -0.29 8.03 6.09
C ASP A 79 0.18 6.62 5.69
N ALA A 80 1.37 6.55 5.10
CA ALA A 80 2.04 5.33 4.67
C ALA A 80 3.34 5.05 5.43
N ARG A 81 3.44 5.52 6.68
CA ARG A 81 4.65 5.35 7.50
C ARG A 81 4.81 3.90 7.97
N ASN A 82 6.04 3.53 8.30
CA ASN A 82 6.40 2.24 8.89
C ASN A 82 6.09 1.04 8.00
N ASN A 83 6.24 1.17 6.68
CA ASN A 83 6.25 0.03 5.75
C ASN A 83 7.68 -0.26 5.28
N TRP A 84 7.91 -1.49 4.85
CA TRP A 84 9.07 -1.88 4.08
C TRP A 84 8.78 -1.75 2.58
N TRP A 85 9.66 -1.08 1.84
CA TRP A 85 9.45 -0.74 0.44
C TRP A 85 10.40 -1.47 -0.52
N GLY A 86 10.92 -2.61 -0.10
CA GLY A 86 11.85 -3.44 -0.88
C GLY A 86 13.32 -3.05 -0.77
N LYS A 87 13.62 -1.78 -0.42
CA LYS A 87 15.00 -1.29 -0.19
C LYS A 87 15.07 -0.08 0.74
N THR A 88 16.27 0.17 1.28
CA THR A 88 16.62 1.36 2.07
C THR A 88 17.72 2.17 1.38
N PRO A 89 17.49 3.46 1.05
CA PRO A 89 16.20 4.15 1.07
C PRO A 89 15.23 3.63 -0.01
N PRO A 90 13.91 3.79 0.17
CA PRO A 90 12.90 3.43 -0.83
C PRO A 90 13.15 4.11 -2.17
N ASP A 91 12.79 3.45 -3.28
CA ASP A 91 12.82 4.12 -4.59
C ASP A 91 11.74 5.21 -4.63
N PRO A 92 12.06 6.48 -4.91
CA PRO A 92 11.01 7.49 -5.07
C PRO A 92 10.03 7.16 -6.21
N LYS A 93 10.46 6.40 -7.23
CA LYS A 93 9.66 6.13 -8.44
C LYS A 93 8.47 5.20 -8.21
N ILE A 94 8.42 4.46 -7.10
CA ILE A 94 7.28 3.57 -6.79
C ILE A 94 6.15 4.31 -6.07
N PHE A 95 6.29 5.61 -5.80
CA PHE A 95 5.26 6.44 -5.18
C PHE A 95 4.81 7.49 -6.18
N TRP A 96 3.53 7.46 -6.56
CA TRP A 96 2.97 8.38 -7.54
C TRP A 96 1.95 9.27 -6.83
N GLY A 97 2.33 10.51 -6.55
CA GLY A 97 1.51 11.47 -5.82
C GLY A 97 2.36 12.30 -4.85
N GLU A 98 1.96 13.55 -4.64
CA GLU A 98 2.73 14.49 -3.79
C GLU A 98 2.34 14.41 -2.31
N ASN A 99 1.23 13.73 -2.00
CA ASN A 99 0.58 13.71 -0.69
C ASN A 99 0.73 12.36 0.05
N ILE A 100 1.85 11.67 -0.12
CA ILE A 100 2.10 10.35 0.49
C ILE A 100 3.20 10.47 1.55
N ASN A 101 2.85 10.24 2.82
CA ASN A 101 3.82 10.21 3.91
C ASN A 101 4.46 8.83 4.07
N ILE A 102 5.71 8.66 3.62
CA ILE A 102 6.44 7.40 3.79
C ILE A 102 7.46 7.41 4.93
N LYS A 103 7.65 8.55 5.63
CA LYS A 103 8.71 8.71 6.64
C LYS A 103 8.15 8.69 8.08
N PRO A 104 8.68 7.82 8.96
CA PRO A 104 9.78 6.88 8.73
C PRO A 104 9.34 5.65 7.92
N TRP A 105 10.25 5.07 7.14
CA TRP A 105 10.09 3.73 6.55
C TRP A 105 10.84 2.70 7.41
N LEU A 106 10.49 1.42 7.25
CA LEU A 106 11.27 0.34 7.87
C LEU A 106 12.59 0.15 7.13
N GLU A 107 13.69 -0.13 7.85
CA GLU A 107 15.01 -0.34 7.22
C GLU A 107 15.20 -1.76 6.64
N LYS A 108 14.31 -2.67 7.01
CA LYS A 108 14.25 -4.06 6.56
C LYS A 108 12.80 -4.54 6.53
N GLU A 109 12.57 -5.69 5.90
CA GLU A 109 11.26 -6.37 5.91
C GLU A 109 10.67 -6.49 7.31
N ASN A 110 9.37 -6.23 7.42
CA ASN A 110 8.60 -6.56 8.60
C ASN A 110 8.46 -8.08 8.73
N PRO A 111 9.02 -8.72 9.77
CA PRO A 111 8.90 -10.17 9.95
C PRO A 111 7.49 -10.61 10.38
N ARG A 112 6.64 -9.67 10.80
CA ARG A 112 5.24 -9.95 11.19
C ARG A 112 4.26 -9.83 10.02
N ALA A 113 4.68 -9.26 8.89
CA ALA A 113 3.85 -9.26 7.70
C ALA A 113 3.70 -10.70 7.17
N PHE A 114 2.60 -10.97 6.48
CA PHE A 114 2.29 -12.31 5.99
C PHE A 114 3.45 -12.91 5.18
N ARG A 115 3.78 -14.16 5.47
CA ARG A 115 4.74 -14.97 4.70
C ARG A 115 4.14 -16.35 4.53
N GLU A 116 4.11 -16.85 3.31
CA GLU A 116 3.75 -18.24 3.05
C GLU A 116 4.87 -19.11 3.61
N ILE A 117 4.61 -19.82 4.70
CA ILE A 117 5.55 -20.81 5.24
C ILE A 117 5.39 -22.05 4.36
N ARG A 118 6.42 -22.38 3.59
CA ARG A 118 6.53 -23.64 2.86
C ARG A 118 7.03 -24.76 3.75
#